data_AF-U7TPY0-F1
#
_entry.id   AF-U7TPY0-F1
#
_cell.length_a   1.000
_cell.length_b   1.000
_cell.length_c   1.000
_cell.angle_alpha   90.00
_cell.angle_beta   90.00
_cell.angle_gamma   90.00
#
_symmetry.space_group_name_H-M   'P 1'
#
loop_
_entity.id
_entity.type
_entity.pdbx_description
1 polymer ?
#
loop_
_entity_poly.entity_id
_entity_poly.type
_entity_poly.pdbx_seq_one_letter_code
_entity_poly.pdbx_strand_id
1 'polypeptide(L)'
;MSLYDDVVEVPRRTMVLFFLVDTSGSMYGTKIGTVNTAIEEIIPELKDLSENNADAEIKIATLAFSTGAKWINSQPISAENFKWDHLEAMGSTDLGEACKQLNEKLSKNAFMSEATGSFAPAIFLLSDGDPTDNYKYGLDKLKENNWYKKAIKVAIAIGDDVNKDVLEEFTGNKEAVITVHTPEILKKWIQFVSVRASEIGSKSASAGVGAVSKQEEFINEIKEEKEVFETAELTSFDDSDEW
;
A
#
# COMPACT_ATOMS: atom_id res chain seq x y z
N MET A 1 -6.48 48.50 -11.38
CA MET A 1 -5.60 47.31 -11.44
C MET A 1 -5.32 46.94 -10.00
N SER A 2 -6.16 46.08 -9.41
CA SER A 2 -6.06 45.75 -7.99
C SER A 2 -5.16 44.53 -7.82
N LEU A 3 -4.18 44.70 -6.94
CA LEU A 3 -3.40 43.66 -6.27
C LEU A 3 -4.34 42.57 -5.74
N TYR A 4 -4.43 41.45 -6.45
CA TYR A 4 -4.98 40.22 -5.89
C TYR A 4 -4.04 39.09 -6.31
N ASP A 5 -3.37 38.55 -5.30
CA ASP A 5 -2.96 37.16 -5.23
C ASP A 5 -2.16 36.62 -6.41
N ASP A 6 -0.86 36.90 -6.41
CA ASP A 6 0.10 35.81 -6.68
C ASP A 6 -0.06 34.81 -5.53
N VAL A 7 -1.11 33.95 -5.60
CA VAL A 7 -1.14 32.72 -4.84
C VAL A 7 0.05 31.94 -5.34
N VAL A 8 1.17 32.03 -4.61
CA VAL A 8 2.27 31.10 -4.79
C VAL A 8 1.66 29.73 -4.49
N GLU A 9 1.34 28.97 -5.53
CA GLU A 9 0.98 27.56 -5.38
C GLU A 9 2.12 26.92 -4.61
N VAL A 10 1.86 26.62 -3.33
CA VAL A 10 2.79 25.87 -2.52
C VAL A 10 2.95 24.53 -3.23
N PRO A 11 4.16 24.14 -3.67
CA PRO A 11 4.33 22.92 -4.44
C PRO A 11 3.86 21.74 -3.58
N ARG A 12 2.78 21.07 -4.03
CA ARG A 12 2.21 19.91 -3.35
C ARG A 12 3.30 18.84 -3.27
N ARG A 13 3.43 18.25 -2.09
CA ARG A 13 4.39 17.16 -1.87
C ARG A 13 3.82 15.87 -2.46
N THR A 14 4.65 15.04 -3.07
CA THR A 14 4.13 13.83 -3.74
C THR A 14 4.24 12.61 -2.84
N MET A 15 3.15 11.86 -2.72
CA MET A 15 3.11 10.56 -2.07
C MET A 15 2.93 9.46 -3.11
N VAL A 16 3.78 8.43 -3.07
CA VAL A 16 3.66 7.28 -3.97
C VAL A 16 3.13 6.08 -3.19
N LEU A 17 1.98 5.56 -3.60
CA LEU A 17 1.41 4.29 -3.17
C LEU A 17 1.90 3.19 -4.11
N PHE A 18 2.59 2.20 -3.56
CA PHE A 18 3.06 1.03 -4.29
C PHE A 18 2.14 -0.15 -3.99
N PHE A 19 1.44 -0.65 -5.01
CA PHE A 19 0.69 -1.89 -4.92
C PHE A 19 1.53 -3.03 -5.49
N LEU A 20 1.96 -3.96 -4.63
CA LEU A 20 2.57 -5.22 -5.02
C LEU A 20 1.49 -6.27 -4.97
N VAL A 21 0.98 -6.66 -6.12
CA VAL A 21 -0.14 -7.60 -6.25
C VAL A 21 0.37 -8.94 -6.70
N ASP A 22 0.13 -9.94 -5.86
CA ASP A 22 0.34 -11.33 -6.17
C ASP A 22 -0.72 -11.80 -7.17
N THR A 23 -0.27 -12.22 -8.34
CA THR A 23 -1.08 -12.78 -9.41
C THR A 23 -0.66 -14.22 -9.70
N SER A 24 -0.14 -14.93 -8.71
CA SER A 24 0.22 -16.34 -8.82
C SER A 24 -1.00 -17.26 -8.90
N GLY A 25 -0.79 -18.53 -9.24
CA GLY A 25 -1.88 -19.51 -9.35
C GLY A 25 -2.66 -19.72 -8.05
N SER A 26 -2.07 -19.49 -6.87
CA SER A 26 -2.76 -19.62 -5.57
C SER A 26 -3.78 -18.50 -5.33
N MET A 27 -3.65 -17.39 -6.06
CA MET A 27 -4.58 -16.25 -6.07
C MET A 27 -5.75 -16.43 -7.04
N TYR A 28 -5.85 -17.56 -7.75
CA TYR A 28 -6.90 -17.79 -8.74
C TYR A 28 -8.31 -17.80 -8.15
N GLY A 29 -9.28 -17.36 -8.95
CA GLY A 29 -10.69 -17.36 -8.57
C GLY A 29 -11.08 -16.16 -7.70
N THR A 30 -11.65 -16.42 -6.54
CA THR A 30 -12.24 -15.39 -5.68
C THR A 30 -11.19 -14.44 -5.10
N LYS A 31 -9.98 -14.91 -4.78
CA LYS A 31 -8.91 -14.09 -4.18
C LYS A 31 -8.51 -12.92 -5.08
N ILE A 32 -8.11 -13.18 -6.33
CA ILE A 32 -7.76 -12.11 -7.29
C ILE A 32 -8.98 -11.25 -7.65
N GLY A 33 -10.19 -11.84 -7.66
CA GLY A 33 -11.44 -11.10 -7.81
C GLY A 33 -11.62 -10.05 -6.71
N THR A 34 -11.42 -10.45 -5.45
CA THR A 34 -11.47 -9.56 -4.29
C THR A 34 -10.47 -8.42 -4.38
N VAL A 35 -9.25 -8.70 -4.84
CA VAL A 35 -8.22 -7.68 -5.08
C VAL A 35 -8.67 -6.69 -6.15
N ASN A 36 -9.09 -7.21 -7.32
CA ASN A 36 -9.50 -6.39 -8.45
C ASN A 36 -10.65 -5.46 -8.09
N THR A 37 -11.69 -6.00 -7.45
CA THR A 37 -12.84 -5.22 -6.99
C THR A 37 -12.44 -4.16 -5.97
N ALA A 38 -11.66 -4.50 -4.95
CA ALA A 38 -11.29 -3.54 -3.92
C ALA A 38 -10.41 -2.41 -4.45
N ILE A 39 -9.46 -2.70 -5.36
CA ILE A 39 -8.63 -1.65 -5.97
C ILE A 39 -9.48 -0.79 -6.91
N GLU A 40 -10.39 -1.36 -7.68
CA GLU A 40 -11.27 -0.58 -8.56
C GLU A 40 -12.18 0.37 -7.77
N GLU A 41 -12.74 -0.10 -6.65
CA GLU A 41 -13.66 0.68 -5.81
C GLU A 41 -12.99 1.76 -4.97
N ILE A 42 -11.70 1.61 -4.64
CA ILE A 42 -10.97 2.63 -3.85
C ILE A 42 -10.44 3.78 -4.71
N ILE A 43 -10.35 3.59 -6.04
CA ILE A 43 -9.84 4.63 -6.96
C ILE A 43 -10.57 5.96 -6.81
N PRO A 44 -11.91 6.03 -6.82
CA PRO A 44 -12.63 7.29 -6.62
C PRO A 44 -12.26 7.97 -5.31
N GLU A 45 -12.09 7.21 -4.23
CA GLU A 45 -11.73 7.78 -2.92
C GLU A 45 -10.29 8.28 -2.88
N LEU A 46 -9.36 7.59 -3.56
CA LEU A 46 -7.99 8.07 -3.72
C LEU A 46 -7.93 9.37 -4.54
N LYS A 47 -8.81 9.50 -5.54
CA LYS A 47 -8.98 10.74 -6.31
C LYS A 47 -9.48 11.86 -5.41
N ASP A 48 -10.59 11.63 -4.72
CA ASP A 48 -11.16 12.61 -3.79
C ASP A 48 -10.16 13.01 -2.71
N LEU A 49 -9.39 12.05 -2.17
CA LEU A 49 -8.35 12.33 -1.18
C LEU A 49 -7.22 13.18 -1.77
N SER A 50 -6.76 12.89 -2.99
CA SER A 50 -5.72 13.68 -3.66
C SER A 50 -6.19 15.08 -4.04
N GLU A 51 -7.45 15.23 -4.44
CA GLU A 51 -8.05 16.52 -4.80
C GLU A 51 -8.24 17.41 -3.57
N ASN A 52 -8.76 16.85 -2.48
CA ASN A 52 -9.05 17.57 -1.24
C ASN A 52 -7.82 17.79 -0.36
N ASN A 53 -6.71 17.11 -0.62
CA ASN A 53 -5.48 17.28 0.13
C ASN A 53 -4.59 18.37 -0.51
N ALA A 54 -4.61 19.55 0.10
CA ALA A 54 -3.79 20.68 -0.34
C ALA A 54 -2.27 20.44 -0.15
N ASP A 55 -1.88 19.53 0.75
CA ASP A 55 -0.49 19.29 1.10
C ASP A 55 0.15 18.18 0.25
N ALA A 56 -0.65 17.25 -0.29
CA ALA A 56 -0.16 16.01 -0.90
C ALA A 56 -0.83 15.65 -2.23
N GLU A 57 -0.03 15.39 -3.28
CA GLU A 57 -0.50 14.70 -4.49
C GLU A 57 -0.27 13.19 -4.34
N ILE A 58 -1.30 12.37 -4.58
CA ILE A 58 -1.19 10.90 -4.51
C ILE A 58 -0.90 10.34 -5.91
N LYS A 59 0.19 9.60 -6.03
CA LYS A 59 0.55 8.81 -7.21
C LYS A 59 0.54 7.32 -6.87
N ILE A 60 0.14 6.51 -7.84
CA ILE A 60 -0.02 5.06 -7.68
C ILE A 60 0.91 4.35 -8.66
N ALA A 61 1.60 3.33 -8.18
CA ALA A 61 2.43 2.45 -9.00
C ALA A 61 2.11 0.98 -8.67
N THR A 62 1.69 0.22 -9.68
CA THR A 62 1.33 -1.19 -9.50
C THR A 62 2.40 -2.11 -10.08
N LEU A 63 2.87 -3.04 -9.25
CA LEU A 63 3.70 -4.18 -9.61
C LEU A 63 2.86 -5.45 -9.48
N ALA A 64 2.61 -6.14 -10.59
CA ALA A 64 2.03 -7.48 -10.56
C ALA A 64 3.16 -8.51 -10.58
N PHE A 65 3.08 -9.55 -9.76
CA PHE A 65 4.09 -10.61 -9.75
C PHE A 65 3.47 -11.99 -9.69
N SER A 66 4.07 -12.90 -10.46
CA SER A 66 3.79 -14.32 -10.42
C SER A 66 5.05 -15.09 -10.79
N THR A 67 5.16 -15.64 -12.00
CA THR A 67 6.44 -16.09 -12.56
C THR A 67 7.20 -14.87 -13.09
N GLY A 68 8.05 -14.31 -12.24
CA GLY A 68 8.66 -13.00 -12.38
C GLY A 68 7.74 -11.85 -11.89
N ALA A 69 8.26 -10.63 -11.95
CA ALA A 69 7.52 -9.42 -11.60
C ALA A 69 7.47 -8.43 -12.77
N LYS A 70 6.39 -7.65 -12.85
CA LYS A 70 6.19 -6.67 -13.92
C LYS A 70 5.45 -5.45 -13.41
N TRP A 71 6.01 -4.28 -13.69
CA TRP A 71 5.31 -3.01 -13.49
C TRP A 71 4.21 -2.86 -14.52
N ILE A 72 2.99 -2.64 -14.05
CA ILE A 72 1.84 -2.33 -14.91
C ILE A 72 1.98 -0.92 -15.46
N ASN A 73 2.49 0.00 -14.63
CA ASN A 73 2.72 1.39 -15.01
C ASN A 73 4.22 1.64 -15.22
N SER A 74 4.59 2.30 -16.32
CA SER A 74 5.99 2.66 -16.60
C SER A 74 6.55 3.72 -15.64
N GLN A 75 5.65 4.49 -15.02
CA GLN A 75 5.91 5.53 -14.03
C GLN A 75 4.70 5.65 -13.08
N PRO A 76 4.87 6.19 -11.86
CA PRO A 76 3.74 6.46 -10.98
C PRO A 76 2.71 7.38 -11.65
N ILE A 77 1.44 6.98 -11.61
CA ILE A 77 0.33 7.73 -12.22
C ILE A 77 -0.43 8.46 -11.11
N SER A 78 -0.73 9.74 -11.31
CA SER A 78 -1.59 10.49 -10.39
C SER A 78 -2.94 9.78 -10.19
N ALA A 79 -3.46 9.77 -8.96
CA ALA A 79 -4.73 9.12 -8.63
C ALA A 79 -5.87 9.52 -9.59
N GLU A 80 -5.92 10.78 -10.02
CA GLU A 80 -6.88 11.32 -10.99
C GLU A 80 -6.92 10.55 -12.32
N ASN A 81 -5.73 10.15 -12.80
CA ASN A 81 -5.53 9.49 -14.08
C ASN A 81 -5.38 7.97 -13.96
N PHE A 82 -5.27 7.46 -12.74
CA PHE A 82 -5.12 6.03 -12.51
C PHE A 82 -6.38 5.27 -12.90
N LYS A 83 -6.18 4.16 -13.60
CA LYS A 83 -7.22 3.21 -14.00
C LYS A 83 -6.74 1.82 -13.62
N TRP A 84 -7.65 1.03 -13.08
CA TRP A 84 -7.38 -0.35 -12.77
C TRP A 84 -7.63 -1.22 -14.00
N ASP A 85 -6.58 -1.90 -14.46
CA ASP A 85 -6.71 -2.99 -15.41
C ASP A 85 -6.73 -4.29 -14.61
N HIS A 86 -7.82 -5.05 -14.73
CA HIS A 86 -8.00 -6.29 -13.98
C HIS A 86 -6.84 -7.24 -14.21
N LEU A 87 -6.30 -7.75 -13.11
CA LEU A 87 -5.19 -8.68 -13.13
C LEU A 87 -5.71 -10.12 -13.16
N GLU A 88 -5.03 -10.97 -13.92
CA GLU A 88 -5.33 -12.40 -14.01
C GLU A 88 -4.27 -13.20 -13.24
N ALA A 89 -4.74 -14.15 -12.44
CA ALA A 89 -3.88 -14.99 -11.61
C ALA A 89 -3.39 -16.23 -12.40
N MET A 90 -2.08 -16.36 -12.55
CA MET A 90 -1.43 -17.50 -13.21
C MET A 90 0.04 -17.63 -12.80
N GLY A 91 0.57 -18.86 -12.84
CA GLY A 91 1.99 -19.12 -12.66
C GLY A 91 2.40 -19.35 -11.20
N SER A 92 3.69 -19.15 -10.92
CA SER A 92 4.32 -19.33 -9.60
C SER A 92 4.34 -18.02 -8.80
N THR A 93 5.02 -17.97 -7.66
CA THR A 93 5.01 -16.83 -6.73
C THR A 93 6.45 -16.34 -6.48
N ASP A 94 6.97 -15.50 -7.38
CA ASP A 94 8.35 -14.99 -7.32
C ASP A 94 8.44 -13.66 -6.53
N LEU A 95 8.18 -13.74 -5.22
CA LEU A 95 8.19 -12.59 -4.30
C LEU A 95 9.59 -11.94 -4.20
N GLY A 96 10.66 -12.72 -4.28
CA GLY A 96 12.04 -12.20 -4.27
C GLY A 96 12.33 -11.31 -5.47
N GLU A 97 11.87 -11.70 -6.66
CA GLU A 97 11.97 -10.86 -7.86
C GLU A 97 11.12 -9.59 -7.73
N ALA A 98 9.93 -9.69 -7.13
CA ALA A 98 9.10 -8.51 -6.83
C ALA A 98 9.82 -7.54 -5.87
N CYS A 99 10.43 -8.06 -4.80
CA CYS A 99 11.22 -7.25 -3.84
C CYS A 99 12.41 -6.58 -4.51
N LYS A 100 13.08 -7.27 -5.44
CA LYS A 100 14.22 -6.74 -6.20
C LYS A 100 13.78 -5.59 -7.13
N GLN A 101 12.70 -5.76 -7.88
CA GLN A 101 12.17 -4.70 -8.75
C GLN A 101 11.67 -3.49 -7.94
N LEU A 102 11.02 -3.74 -6.80
CA LEU A 102 10.64 -2.68 -5.88
C LEU A 102 11.86 -1.90 -5.39
N ASN A 103 12.93 -2.60 -4.98
CA ASN A 103 14.17 -1.97 -4.54
C ASN A 103 14.78 -1.05 -5.62
N GLU A 104 14.77 -1.49 -6.88
CA GLU A 104 15.25 -0.67 -8.01
C GLU A 104 14.41 0.59 -8.23
N LYS A 105 13.08 0.49 -8.10
CA LYS A 105 12.16 1.62 -8.30
C LYS A 105 12.08 2.57 -7.11
N LEU A 106 12.36 2.10 -5.90
CA LEU A 106 12.53 2.91 -4.69
C LEU A 106 13.86 3.66 -4.71
N SER A 107 14.03 4.53 -5.71
CA SER A 107 15.24 5.31 -5.95
C SER A 107 14.89 6.68 -6.50
N LYS A 108 15.71 7.68 -6.16
CA LYS A 108 15.61 9.05 -6.68
C LYS A 108 15.84 9.15 -8.19
N ASN A 109 16.39 8.10 -8.79
CA ASN A 109 16.59 8.03 -10.24
C ASN A 109 15.46 7.24 -10.94
N ALA A 110 14.43 6.84 -10.20
CA ALA A 110 13.32 6.04 -10.69
C ALA A 110 11.98 6.62 -10.20
N PHE A 111 11.18 5.86 -9.44
CA PHE A 111 9.81 6.28 -9.08
C PHE A 111 9.76 7.28 -7.93
N MET A 112 10.90 7.51 -7.27
CA MET A 112 11.06 8.54 -6.24
C MET A 112 11.81 9.77 -6.79
N SER A 113 11.70 10.08 -8.08
CA SER A 113 12.44 11.18 -8.72
C SER A 113 12.07 12.57 -8.20
N GLU A 114 10.87 12.74 -7.66
CA GLU A 114 10.37 14.01 -7.11
C GLU A 114 10.77 14.23 -5.64
N ALA A 115 11.77 13.48 -5.15
CA ALA A 115 12.17 13.37 -3.74
C ALA A 115 12.53 14.67 -3.00
N THR A 116 12.76 15.78 -3.69
CA THR A 116 12.99 17.08 -3.03
C THR A 116 11.71 17.61 -2.37
N GLY A 117 10.55 17.03 -2.70
CA GLY A 117 9.24 17.28 -2.07
C GLY A 117 8.43 16.03 -1.77
N SER A 118 8.93 14.80 -1.92
CA SER A 118 8.11 13.60 -1.71
C SER A 118 7.98 13.19 -0.24
N PHE A 119 6.79 12.74 0.15
CA PHE A 119 6.56 12.07 1.41
C PHE A 119 7.16 10.66 1.42
N ALA A 120 7.15 10.01 2.59
CA ALA A 120 7.46 8.60 2.67
C ALA A 120 6.45 7.80 1.84
N PRO A 121 6.89 6.83 1.02
CA PRO A 121 5.97 6.02 0.23
C PRO A 121 5.19 5.05 1.14
N ALA A 122 4.00 4.66 0.71
CA ALA A 122 3.26 3.55 1.30
C ALA A 122 3.36 2.33 0.36
N ILE A 123 3.60 1.16 0.93
CA ILE A 123 3.83 -0.08 0.19
C ILE A 123 2.82 -1.11 0.69
N PHE A 124 1.91 -1.50 -0.19
CA PHE A 124 0.92 -2.54 0.03
C PHE A 124 1.37 -3.81 -0.66
N LEU A 125 1.53 -4.89 0.09
CA LEU A 125 1.71 -6.24 -0.45
C LEU A 125 0.38 -6.98 -0.33
N LEU A 126 -0.19 -7.41 -1.45
CA LEU A 126 -1.43 -8.19 -1.52
C LEU A 126 -1.05 -9.60 -1.97
N SER A 127 -1.02 -10.57 -1.04
CA SER A 127 -0.53 -11.92 -1.31
C SER A 127 -1.08 -12.91 -0.28
N ASP A 128 -1.11 -14.19 -0.65
CA ASP A 128 -1.35 -15.30 0.28
C ASP A 128 -0.06 -15.88 0.90
N GLY A 129 1.11 -15.30 0.59
CA GLY A 129 2.31 -15.45 1.40
C GLY A 129 3.15 -16.70 1.15
N ASP A 130 2.88 -17.46 0.09
CA ASP A 130 3.63 -18.68 -0.25
C ASP A 130 4.61 -18.47 -1.43
N PRO A 131 5.78 -17.84 -1.20
CA PRO A 131 6.77 -17.62 -2.25
C PRO A 131 7.41 -18.94 -2.70
N THR A 132 7.59 -19.08 -4.01
CA THR A 132 8.24 -20.24 -4.62
C THR A 132 9.72 -20.02 -4.89
N ASP A 133 10.21 -18.78 -4.77
CA ASP A 133 11.59 -18.39 -5.01
C ASP A 133 12.39 -18.12 -3.72
N ASN A 134 13.66 -17.73 -3.85
CA ASN A 134 14.48 -17.31 -2.72
C ASN A 134 14.15 -15.87 -2.31
N TYR A 135 12.94 -15.66 -1.80
CA TYR A 135 12.43 -14.35 -1.44
C TYR A 135 13.30 -13.63 -0.41
N LYS A 136 13.93 -14.38 0.51
CA LYS A 136 14.78 -13.84 1.58
C LYS A 136 15.90 -12.97 1.04
N TYR A 137 16.57 -13.41 -0.03
CA TYR A 137 17.64 -12.62 -0.63
C TYR A 137 17.13 -11.28 -1.20
N GLY A 138 16.00 -11.29 -1.90
CA GLY A 138 15.38 -10.08 -2.44
C GLY A 138 14.90 -9.13 -1.34
N LEU A 139 14.28 -9.70 -0.30
CA LEU A 139 13.78 -8.96 0.85
C LEU A 139 14.91 -8.35 1.70
N ASP A 140 16.01 -9.07 1.94
CA ASP A 140 17.16 -8.55 2.68
C ASP A 140 17.79 -7.35 1.95
N LYS A 141 17.87 -7.43 0.62
CA LYS A 141 18.32 -6.31 -0.22
C LYS A 141 17.36 -5.13 -0.17
N LEU A 142 16.07 -5.38 -0.16
CA LEU A 142 15.04 -4.35 0.00
C LEU A 142 15.12 -3.69 1.38
N LYS A 143 15.37 -4.46 2.44
CA LYS A 143 15.56 -3.96 3.82
C LYS A 143 16.76 -3.03 3.96
N GLU A 144 17.78 -3.15 3.10
CA GLU A 144 18.91 -2.21 3.07
C GLU A 144 18.51 -0.81 2.54
N ASN A 145 17.43 -0.70 1.76
CA ASN A 145 17.00 0.54 1.09
C ASN A 145 16.41 1.59 2.05
N ASN A 146 16.91 2.83 1.96
CA ASN A 146 16.49 3.93 2.84
C ASN A 146 15.04 4.38 2.63
N TRP A 147 14.50 4.27 1.41
CA TRP A 147 13.09 4.56 1.16
C TRP A 147 12.20 3.51 1.81
N TYR A 148 12.54 2.24 1.64
CA TYR A 148 11.80 1.13 2.25
C TYR A 148 11.84 1.16 3.80
N LYS A 149 12.98 1.53 4.39
CA LYS A 149 13.09 1.74 5.85
C LYS A 149 12.16 2.83 6.37
N LYS A 150 11.93 3.88 5.58
CA LYS A 150 11.06 5.01 5.93
C LYS A 150 9.61 4.83 5.46
N ALA A 151 9.36 3.85 4.61
CA ALA A 151 8.07 3.58 4.03
C ALA A 151 7.11 3.02 5.07
N ILE A 152 5.84 3.38 4.91
CA ILE A 152 4.74 2.67 5.55
C ILE A 152 4.57 1.36 4.77
N LYS A 153 4.62 0.23 5.47
CA LYS A 153 4.52 -1.11 4.86
C LYS A 153 3.32 -1.81 5.44
N VAL A 154 2.48 -2.33 4.57
CA VAL A 154 1.26 -3.04 4.93
C VAL A 154 1.18 -4.30 4.08
N ALA A 155 0.93 -5.44 4.71
CA ALA A 155 0.67 -6.68 4.01
C ALA A 155 -0.79 -7.08 4.24
N ILE A 156 -1.49 -7.32 3.13
CA ILE A 156 -2.87 -7.78 3.09
C ILE A 156 -2.80 -9.27 2.76
N ALA A 157 -3.10 -10.07 3.78
CA ALA A 157 -3.26 -11.52 3.70
C ALA A 157 -4.62 -11.85 3.08
N ILE A 158 -4.60 -12.55 1.93
CA ILE A 158 -5.81 -12.83 1.14
C ILE A 158 -6.13 -14.33 1.15
N GLY A 159 -7.30 -14.67 1.68
CA GLY A 159 -7.78 -16.04 1.86
C GLY A 159 -7.43 -16.62 3.22
N ASP A 160 -7.80 -17.89 3.42
CA ASP A 160 -7.71 -18.55 4.73
C ASP A 160 -6.37 -19.28 4.93
N ASP A 161 -5.76 -19.74 3.83
CA ASP A 161 -4.49 -20.50 3.82
C ASP A 161 -3.27 -19.57 3.65
N VAL A 162 -3.19 -18.49 4.44
CA VAL A 162 -2.13 -17.48 4.29
C VAL A 162 -0.94 -17.74 5.20
N ASN A 163 0.26 -17.72 4.62
CA ASN A 163 1.50 -17.76 5.36
C ASN A 163 1.89 -16.37 5.88
N LYS A 164 1.43 -16.07 7.11
CA LYS A 164 1.61 -14.77 7.77
C LYS A 164 3.07 -14.48 8.14
N ASP A 165 3.91 -15.49 8.32
CA ASP A 165 5.32 -15.31 8.69
C ASP A 165 6.09 -14.58 7.59
N VAL A 166 5.85 -14.93 6.32
CA VAL A 166 6.48 -14.26 5.17
C VAL A 166 6.01 -12.81 5.05
N LEU A 167 4.71 -12.57 5.26
CA LEU A 167 4.14 -11.23 5.25
C LEU A 167 4.66 -10.36 6.40
N GLU A 168 4.83 -10.95 7.59
CA GLU A 168 5.45 -10.28 8.73
C GLU A 168 6.92 -9.98 8.48
N GLU A 169 7.68 -10.89 7.88
CA GLU A 169 9.07 -10.63 7.49
C GLU A 169 9.16 -9.45 6.51
N PHE A 170 8.16 -9.29 5.63
CA PHE A 170 8.06 -8.17 4.69
C PHE A 170 7.66 -6.86 5.35
N THR A 171 6.71 -6.83 6.28
CA THR A 171 6.33 -5.57 6.93
C THR A 171 7.33 -5.17 8.02
N GLY A 172 8.00 -6.16 8.61
CA GLY A 172 8.80 -6.05 9.83
C GLY A 172 7.95 -5.96 11.10
N ASN A 173 6.62 -6.11 11.01
CA ASN A 173 5.71 -6.06 12.15
C ASN A 173 4.40 -6.81 11.86
N LYS A 174 4.06 -7.79 12.70
CA LYS A 174 2.81 -8.57 12.61
C LYS A 174 1.53 -7.74 12.54
N GLU A 175 1.50 -6.56 13.15
CA GLU A 175 0.29 -5.72 13.23
C GLU A 175 -0.03 -5.07 11.89
N ALA A 176 1.01 -4.81 11.09
CA ALA A 176 0.87 -4.36 9.71
C ALA A 176 0.48 -5.49 8.74
N VAL A 177 0.29 -6.72 9.24
CA VAL A 177 -0.29 -7.84 8.50
C VAL A 177 -1.79 -7.88 8.81
N ILE A 178 -2.59 -7.54 7.82
CA ILE A 178 -4.04 -7.46 7.89
C ILE A 178 -4.61 -8.64 7.13
N THR A 179 -5.45 -9.42 7.79
CA THR A 179 -6.18 -10.51 7.13
C THR A 179 -7.48 -9.94 6.58
N VAL A 180 -7.77 -10.22 5.31
CA VAL A 180 -8.97 -9.72 4.67
C VAL A 180 -9.73 -10.84 4.00
N HIS A 181 -11.00 -10.96 4.39
CA HIS A 181 -11.93 -11.95 3.85
C HIS A 181 -12.90 -11.35 2.82
N THR A 182 -13.06 -10.02 2.78
CA THR A 182 -14.01 -9.34 1.89
C THR A 182 -13.40 -8.11 1.18
N PRO A 183 -13.87 -7.77 -0.03
CA PRO A 183 -13.40 -6.57 -0.74
C PRO A 183 -13.65 -5.27 0.04
N GLU A 184 -14.75 -5.20 0.78
CA GLU A 184 -15.13 -4.02 1.57
C GLU A 184 -14.12 -3.70 2.68
N ILE A 185 -13.60 -4.73 3.33
CA ILE A 185 -12.59 -4.58 4.38
C ILE A 185 -11.25 -4.15 3.76
N LEU A 186 -10.88 -4.77 2.63
CA LEU A 186 -9.68 -4.39 1.88
C LEU A 186 -9.72 -2.90 1.52
N LYS A 187 -10.87 -2.45 1.03
CA LYS A 187 -11.12 -1.06 0.70
C LYS A 187 -10.93 -0.14 1.91
N LYS A 188 -11.57 -0.43 3.05
CA LYS A 188 -11.43 0.37 4.28
C LYS A 188 -9.98 0.46 4.75
N TRP A 189 -9.22 -0.63 4.66
CA TRP A 189 -7.80 -0.62 5.00
C TRP A 189 -6.97 0.22 4.04
N ILE A 190 -7.18 0.11 2.73
CA ILE A 190 -6.47 0.95 1.75
C ILE A 190 -6.81 2.43 1.99
N GLN A 191 -8.08 2.75 2.27
CA GLN A 191 -8.51 4.11 2.61
C GLN A 191 -7.80 4.62 3.86
N PHE A 192 -7.88 3.88 4.96
CA PHE A 192 -7.26 4.23 6.23
C PHE A 192 -5.77 4.46 6.06
N VAL A 193 -5.05 3.50 5.47
CA VAL A 193 -3.61 3.59 5.26
C VAL A 193 -3.26 4.79 4.36
N SER A 194 -4.06 5.08 3.33
CA SER A 194 -3.81 6.20 2.41
C SER A 194 -4.02 7.56 3.09
N VAL A 195 -5.10 7.71 3.87
CA VAL A 195 -5.38 8.92 4.64
C VAL A 195 -4.28 9.14 5.67
N ARG A 196 -3.95 8.12 6.46
CA ARG A 196 -2.92 8.21 7.50
C ARG A 196 -1.52 8.41 6.94
N ALA A 197 -1.18 7.74 5.85
CA ALA A 197 0.08 7.99 5.16
C ALA A 197 0.18 9.47 4.81
N SER A 198 -0.88 10.04 4.23
CA SER A 198 -0.97 11.46 3.87
C SER A 198 -0.85 12.40 5.08
N GLU A 199 -1.57 12.14 6.17
CA GLU A 199 -1.52 12.93 7.42
C GLU A 199 -0.16 12.88 8.13
N ILE A 200 0.43 11.68 8.25
CA ILE A 200 1.78 11.49 8.84
C ILE A 200 2.83 12.13 7.93
N GLY A 201 2.60 12.10 6.61
CA GLY A 201 3.31 12.89 5.63
C GLY A 201 3.31 14.37 6.00
N SER A 202 2.13 15.00 6.00
CA SER A 202 1.95 16.45 6.16
C SER A 202 2.46 16.99 7.49
N LYS A 203 2.23 16.28 8.61
CA LYS A 203 2.70 16.68 9.96
C LYS A 203 4.23 16.69 10.11
N SER A 204 4.97 15.99 9.24
CA SER A 204 6.42 15.79 9.38
C SER A 204 7.31 16.95 8.91
N ALA A 205 6.75 18.10 8.53
CA ALA A 205 7.55 19.30 8.22
C ALA A 205 8.20 19.95 9.47
N SER A 206 7.83 19.56 10.69
CA SER A 206 8.24 20.25 11.94
C SER A 206 8.97 19.40 12.99
N ALA A 207 9.16 18.08 12.80
CA ALA A 207 9.71 17.23 13.87
C ALA A 207 11.24 17.04 13.77
N GLY A 208 11.96 17.77 14.63
CA GLY A 208 13.38 17.57 14.90
C GLY A 208 13.70 16.25 15.63
N VAL A 209 14.99 15.94 15.65
CA VAL A 209 15.65 14.76 16.25
C VAL A 209 15.00 14.30 17.56
N GLY A 210 14.31 13.15 17.53
CA GLY A 210 13.69 12.52 18.71
C GLY A 210 12.40 11.74 18.46
N ALA A 211 11.84 11.75 17.24
CA ALA A 211 10.56 11.11 16.95
C ALA A 211 10.61 9.56 16.93
N VAL A 212 9.57 8.95 17.51
CA VAL A 212 9.17 7.55 17.28
C VAL A 212 9.18 7.27 15.77
N SER A 213 9.60 6.08 15.34
CA SER A 213 9.67 5.83 13.90
C SER A 213 8.28 5.98 13.28
N LYS A 214 8.15 6.60 12.10
CA LYS A 214 6.85 6.82 11.43
C LYS A 214 6.03 5.54 11.30
N GLN A 215 6.72 4.41 11.19
CA GLN A 215 6.13 3.09 11.16
C GLN A 215 5.52 2.69 12.51
N GLU A 216 6.15 3.00 13.64
CA GLU A 216 5.63 2.69 14.99
C GLU A 216 4.39 3.51 15.35
N GLU A 217 4.34 4.81 15.01
CA GLU A 217 3.12 5.61 15.17
C GLU A 217 1.97 5.00 14.36
N PHE A 218 2.26 4.68 13.09
CA PHE A 218 1.29 4.03 12.21
C PHE A 218 0.85 2.64 12.71
N ILE A 219 1.75 1.85 13.28
CA ILE A 219 1.43 0.54 13.87
C ILE A 219 0.46 0.68 15.05
N ASN A 220 0.63 1.70 15.91
CA ASN A 220 -0.30 1.90 17.02
C ASN A 220 -1.69 2.28 16.52
N GLU A 221 -1.78 3.15 15.51
CA GLU A 221 -3.06 3.49 14.87
C GLU A 221 -3.70 2.26 14.17
N ILE A 222 -2.89 1.41 13.51
CA ILE A 222 -3.39 0.14 12.95
C ILE A 222 -3.98 -0.74 14.05
N LYS A 223 -3.33 -0.85 15.23
CA LYS A 223 -3.85 -1.69 16.32
C LYS A 223 -5.21 -1.19 16.80
N GLU A 224 -5.34 0.11 17.05
CA GLU A 224 -6.59 0.72 17.50
C GLU A 224 -7.70 0.50 16.45
N GLU A 225 -7.39 0.72 15.18
CA GLU A 225 -8.37 0.54 14.11
C GLU A 225 -8.70 -0.94 13.84
N LYS A 226 -7.74 -1.84 14.02
CA LYS A 226 -7.94 -3.28 13.87
C LYS A 226 -8.92 -3.83 14.90
N GLU A 227 -8.83 -3.37 16.15
CA GLU A 227 -9.81 -3.72 17.19
C GLU A 227 -11.23 -3.27 16.80
N VAL A 228 -11.36 -2.09 16.17
CA VAL A 228 -12.65 -1.56 15.67
C VAL A 228 -13.18 -2.37 14.49
N PHE A 229 -12.32 -2.76 13.53
CA PHE A 229 -12.73 -3.57 12.39
C PHE A 229 -13.09 -5.02 12.79
N GLU A 230 -12.33 -5.63 13.70
CA GLU A 230 -12.64 -6.97 14.22
C GLU A 230 -13.96 -6.98 15.02
N THR A 231 -14.27 -5.92 15.78
CA THR A 231 -15.58 -5.79 16.43
C THR A 231 -16.72 -5.54 15.44
N ALA A 232 -16.49 -4.75 14.38
CA ALA A 232 -17.48 -4.53 13.33
C ALA A 232 -17.81 -5.81 12.54
N GLU A 233 -16.79 -6.65 12.24
CA GLU A 233 -17.00 -7.97 11.64
C GLU A 233 -17.88 -8.85 12.55
N LEU A 234 -17.55 -8.98 13.83
CA LEU A 234 -18.31 -9.81 14.79
C LEU A 234 -19.79 -9.38 14.91
N THR A 235 -20.07 -8.07 14.88
CA THR A 235 -21.47 -7.58 14.93
C THR A 235 -22.27 -7.85 13.66
N SER A 236 -21.61 -7.99 12.50
CA SER A 236 -22.29 -8.26 11.23
C SER A 236 -22.66 -9.74 11.02
N PHE A 237 -22.04 -10.65 11.77
CA PHE A 237 -22.38 -12.08 11.75
C PHE A 237 -23.52 -12.45 12.72
N ASP A 238 -23.68 -11.72 13.83
CA ASP A 238 -24.71 -12.00 14.85
C ASP A 238 -26.14 -11.64 14.40
N ASP A 239 -26.30 -10.70 13.45
CA ASP A 239 -27.60 -10.33 12.87
C ASP A 239 -28.14 -11.38 11.86
N SER A 240 -27.40 -12.48 11.61
CA SER A 240 -27.81 -13.51 10.64
C SER A 240 -28.44 -14.78 11.24
N ASP A 241 -28.50 -14.90 12.57
CA ASP A 241 -29.04 -16.06 13.31
C ASP A 241 -30.35 -15.77 14.08
N GLU A 242 -31.19 -14.84 13.60
CA GLU A 242 -32.58 -14.71 14.05
C GLU A 242 -33.59 -15.10 12.96
N TRP A 243 -33.79 -16.41 12.74
CA TRP A 243 -35.01 -16.98 12.12
C TRP A 243 -35.46 -18.27 12.81
#